data_AF-A0A4P7BBV5-F1
#
_entry.id   AF-A0A4P7BBV5-F1
#
_cell.length_a   1.000
_cell.length_b   1.000
_cell.length_c   1.000
_cell.angle_alpha   90.00
_cell.angle_beta   90.00
_cell.angle_gamma   90.00
#
_symmetry.space_group_name_H-M   'P 1'
#
loop_
_entity.id
_entity.type
_entity.pdbx_description
1 polymer ?
#
loop_
_entity_poly.entity_id
_entity_poly.type
_entity_poly.pdbx_seq_one_letter_code
_entity_poly.pdbx_strand_id
1 'polypeptide(L)'
;MTATIHPSQMTDIDQSSYDPARLFDTVRQRLQLHSDKALAKALQIAPPLLAHLRQRVLPVSGSLLLRIQDASGIAVAELQRVLGDRRRRMRLALSARKASNDAPRVPVAATRAVTR
;
A
#
# COMPACT_ATOMS: atom_id res chain seq x y z
N MET A 1 -32.83 17.38 -36.64
CA MET A 1 -32.00 18.17 -35.71
C MET A 1 -32.46 17.88 -34.29
N THR A 2 -31.74 17.04 -33.55
CA THR A 2 -31.50 17.14 -32.09
C THR A 2 -30.71 15.91 -31.67
N ALA A 3 -29.57 16.17 -31.03
CA ALA A 3 -28.62 15.19 -30.57
C ALA A 3 -29.14 14.41 -29.38
N THR A 4 -28.72 13.15 -29.26
CA THR A 4 -28.44 12.59 -27.94
C THR A 4 -27.23 11.66 -28.07
N ILE A 5 -26.06 12.27 -28.17
CA ILE A 5 -24.82 11.62 -27.80
C ILE A 5 -24.90 11.46 -26.28
N HIS A 6 -24.95 10.23 -25.79
CA HIS A 6 -24.68 9.91 -24.37
C HIS A 6 -23.19 9.59 -24.24
N PRO A 7 -22.31 10.55 -23.90
CA PRO A 7 -20.99 10.22 -23.40
C PRO A 7 -21.13 9.90 -21.91
N SER A 8 -21.54 8.69 -21.58
CA SER A 8 -21.64 8.27 -20.18
C SER A 8 -21.18 6.83 -20.01
N GLN A 9 -19.93 6.57 -20.40
CA GLN A 9 -19.13 5.47 -19.85
C GLN A 9 -17.67 5.96 -19.70
N MET A 10 -17.49 7.04 -18.93
CA MET A 10 -16.18 7.45 -18.40
C MET A 10 -16.26 7.46 -16.87
N THR A 11 -16.58 6.30 -16.31
CA THR A 11 -16.52 5.97 -14.88
C THR A 11 -16.25 4.46 -14.86
N ASP A 12 -15.02 4.01 -14.72
CA ASP A 12 -14.39 3.91 -13.42
C ASP A 12 -12.87 3.82 -13.63
N ILE A 13 -12.12 4.86 -13.25
CA ILE A 13 -10.68 4.76 -13.07
C ILE A 13 -10.53 3.95 -11.79
N ASP A 14 -10.56 2.61 -11.91
CA ASP A 14 -10.64 1.72 -10.76
C ASP A 14 -9.50 2.02 -9.80
N GLN A 15 -9.87 2.71 -8.75
CA GLN A 15 -9.01 3.22 -7.70
C GLN A 15 -8.53 2.08 -6.80
N SER A 16 -8.26 0.88 -7.32
CA SER A 16 -7.48 -0.19 -6.68
C SER A 16 -7.81 -0.29 -5.19
N SER A 17 -9.08 -0.54 -4.90
CA SER A 17 -9.61 -0.50 -3.53
C SER A 17 -8.87 -1.53 -2.68
N TYR A 18 -8.38 -1.10 -1.52
CA TYR A 18 -7.62 -1.95 -0.62
C TYR A 18 -8.47 -3.17 -0.19
N ASP A 19 -8.08 -4.38 -0.62
CA ASP A 19 -8.88 -5.58 -0.38
C ASP A 19 -8.05 -6.78 0.15
N PRO A 20 -7.94 -6.91 1.48
CA PRO A 20 -7.29 -8.05 2.12
C PRO A 20 -7.99 -9.38 1.87
N ALA A 21 -9.33 -9.39 1.74
CA ALA A 21 -10.06 -10.64 1.56
C ALA A 21 -9.64 -11.33 0.26
N ARG A 22 -9.56 -10.58 -0.83
CA ARG A 22 -9.04 -11.05 -2.12
C ARG A 22 -7.60 -11.54 -2.04
N LEU A 23 -6.73 -10.86 -1.30
CA LEU A 23 -5.36 -11.32 -1.05
C LEU A 23 -5.37 -12.73 -0.42
N PHE A 24 -6.09 -12.90 0.69
CA PHE A 24 -6.11 -14.18 1.41
C PHE A 24 -6.78 -15.29 0.61
N ASP A 25 -7.81 -14.99 -0.18
CA ASP A 25 -8.43 -15.98 -1.06
C ASP A 25 -7.49 -16.42 -2.19
N THR A 26 -6.72 -15.49 -2.75
CA THR A 26 -5.69 -15.80 -3.76
C THR A 26 -4.61 -16.71 -3.17
N VAL A 27 -4.12 -16.40 -1.96
CA VAL A 27 -3.12 -17.22 -1.26
C VAL A 27 -3.69 -18.58 -0.91
N ARG A 28 -4.94 -18.63 -0.45
CA ARG A 28 -5.65 -19.87 -0.12
C ARG A 28 -5.76 -20.80 -1.32
N GLN A 29 -6.13 -20.25 -2.48
CA GLN A 29 -6.20 -21.00 -3.75
C GLN A 29 -4.81 -21.50 -4.18
N ARG A 30 -3.78 -20.65 -4.06
CA ARG A 30 -2.41 -20.99 -4.45
C ARG A 30 -1.82 -22.13 -3.60
N LEU A 31 -2.14 -22.15 -2.31
CA LEU A 31 -1.71 -23.19 -1.38
C LEU A 31 -2.66 -24.40 -1.33
N GLN A 32 -3.73 -24.40 -2.13
CA GLN A 32 -4.76 -25.45 -2.15
C GLN A 32 -5.38 -25.72 -0.75
N LEU A 33 -5.59 -24.66 0.03
CA LEU A 33 -6.12 -24.76 1.39
C LEU A 33 -7.64 -24.58 1.39
N HIS A 34 -8.34 -25.39 2.18
CA HIS A 34 -9.81 -25.34 2.22
C HIS A 34 -10.37 -24.43 3.32
N SER A 35 -9.55 -24.04 4.31
CA SER A 35 -10.01 -23.29 5.49
C SER A 35 -9.03 -22.19 5.88
N ASP A 36 -9.58 -21.07 6.37
CA ASP A 36 -8.83 -19.98 6.99
C ASP A 36 -7.98 -20.46 8.18
N LYS A 37 -8.42 -21.50 8.90
CA LYS A 37 -7.61 -22.10 9.97
C LYS A 37 -6.33 -22.74 9.43
N ALA A 38 -6.40 -23.38 8.26
CA ALA A 38 -5.23 -23.95 7.60
C ALA A 38 -4.32 -22.86 7.04
N LEU A 39 -4.91 -21.80 6.48
CA LEU A 39 -4.17 -20.62 6.02
C LEU A 39 -3.44 -19.92 7.17
N ALA A 40 -4.10 -19.72 8.31
CA ALA A 40 -3.50 -19.13 9.50
C ALA A 40 -2.30 -19.95 10.00
N LYS A 41 -2.40 -21.29 9.99
CA LYS A 41 -1.28 -22.19 10.33
C LYS A 41 -0.13 -22.07 9.34
N ALA A 42 -0.42 -22.09 8.03
CA ALA A 42 0.60 -21.97 6.99
C ALA A 42 1.36 -20.63 7.08
N LEU A 43 0.65 -19.55 7.42
CA LEU A 43 1.23 -18.22 7.60
C LEU A 43 1.80 -17.96 9.00
N GLN A 44 1.73 -18.93 9.91
CA GLN A 44 2.15 -18.84 11.31
C GLN A 44 1.54 -17.63 12.05
N ILE A 45 0.25 -17.37 11.82
CA ILE A 45 -0.53 -16.32 12.46
C ILE A 45 -1.68 -16.90 13.27
N ALA A 46 -2.15 -16.14 14.26
CA ALA A 46 -3.34 -16.51 15.01
C ALA A 46 -4.59 -16.43 14.12
N PRO A 47 -5.52 -17.40 14.17
CA PRO A 47 -6.81 -17.32 13.48
C PRO A 47 -7.60 -16.00 13.70
N PRO A 48 -7.70 -15.43 14.93
CA PRO A 48 -8.38 -14.15 15.12
C PRO A 48 -7.70 -12.99 14.39
N LEU A 49 -6.37 -13.03 14.25
CA LEU A 49 -5.64 -12.02 13.49
C LEU A 49 -5.99 -12.07 12.00
N LEU A 50 -6.11 -13.28 11.43
CA LEU A 50 -6.53 -13.44 10.03
C LEU A 50 -7.95 -12.88 9.81
N ALA A 51 -8.88 -13.13 10.74
CA ALA A 51 -10.24 -12.59 10.67
C ALA A 51 -10.24 -11.05 10.70
N HIS A 52 -9.50 -10.43 11.61
CA HIS A 52 -9.39 -8.97 11.69
C HIS A 52 -8.75 -8.35 10.43
N LEU A 53 -7.78 -9.03 9.82
CA LEU A 53 -7.17 -8.58 8.57
C LEU A 53 -8.17 -8.66 7.40
N ARG A 54 -8.92 -9.78 7.29
CA ARG A 54 -9.97 -9.95 6.25
C ARG A 54 -11.07 -8.90 6.37
N GLN A 55 -11.47 -8.57 7.59
CA GLN A 55 -12.49 -7.55 7.89
C GLN A 55 -11.97 -6.12 7.79
N ARG A 56 -10.71 -5.90 7.42
CA ARG A 56 -10.07 -4.57 7.33
C ARG A 56 -10.00 -3.82 8.67
N VAL A 57 -10.17 -4.52 9.78
CA VAL A 57 -9.98 -3.97 11.14
C VAL A 57 -8.52 -3.66 11.37
N LEU A 58 -7.62 -4.48 10.82
CA LEU A 58 -6.18 -4.27 10.87
C LEU A 58 -5.59 -4.17 9.47
N PRO A 59 -4.62 -3.27 9.23
CA PRO A 59 -3.90 -3.22 7.98
C PRO A 59 -2.91 -4.39 7.87
N VAL A 60 -2.82 -4.98 6.68
CA VAL A 60 -1.77 -5.94 6.32
C VAL A 60 -0.41 -5.26 6.38
N SER A 61 0.46 -5.71 7.28
CA SER A 61 1.82 -5.20 7.46
C SER A 61 2.79 -5.72 6.40
N GLY A 62 3.85 -4.98 6.12
CA GLY A 62 4.91 -5.43 5.20
C GLY A 62 5.59 -6.73 5.65
N SER A 63 5.76 -6.92 6.97
CA SER A 63 6.29 -8.17 7.54
C SER A 63 5.36 -9.38 7.34
N LEU A 64 4.05 -9.16 7.24
CA LEU A 64 3.11 -10.23 6.90
C LEU A 64 3.16 -10.57 5.42
N LEU A 65 3.35 -9.58 4.54
CA LEU A 65 3.54 -9.82 3.10
C LEU A 65 4.80 -10.66 2.82
N LEU A 66 5.89 -10.43 3.57
CA LEU A 66 7.10 -11.27 3.47
C LEU A 66 6.80 -12.72 3.86
N ARG A 67 6.12 -12.94 4.98
CA ARG A 67 5.70 -14.29 5.39
C ARG A 67 4.80 -14.97 4.37
N ILE A 68 3.88 -14.22 3.76
CA ILE A 68 3.02 -14.75 2.69
C ILE A 68 3.87 -15.13 1.47
N GLN A 69 4.86 -14.31 1.09
CA GLN A 69 5.79 -14.65 0.01
C GLN A 69 6.54 -15.95 0.32
N ASP A 70 7.07 -16.09 1.52
CA ASP A 70 7.85 -17.28 1.90
C ASP A 70 6.99 -18.55 1.87
N ALA A 71 5.72 -18.46 2.29
CA ALA A 71 4.81 -19.60 2.28
C ALA A 71 4.26 -19.93 0.89
N SER A 72 3.94 -18.92 0.07
CA SER A 72 3.22 -19.09 -1.21
C SER A 72 4.08 -18.98 -2.47
N GLY A 73 5.31 -18.49 -2.35
CA GLY A 73 6.19 -18.17 -3.48
C GLY A 73 5.75 -16.93 -4.28
N ILE A 74 4.66 -16.25 -3.90
CA ILE A 74 4.18 -15.06 -4.60
C ILE A 74 5.02 -13.86 -4.19
N ALA A 75 5.67 -13.21 -5.17
CA ALA A 75 6.47 -12.03 -4.91
C ALA A 75 5.66 -10.92 -4.20
N VAL A 76 6.27 -10.23 -3.23
CA VAL A 76 5.63 -9.11 -2.50
C VAL A 76 5.03 -8.05 -3.43
N ALA A 77 5.63 -7.80 -4.59
CA ALA A 77 5.09 -6.85 -5.58
C ALA A 77 3.71 -7.29 -6.12
N GLU A 78 3.53 -8.58 -6.39
CA GLU A 78 2.26 -9.13 -6.85
C GLU A 78 1.24 -9.18 -5.71
N LEU A 79 1.66 -9.52 -4.48
CA LEU A 79 0.80 -9.43 -3.30
C LEU A 79 0.29 -8.00 -3.08
N GLN A 80 1.14 -6.99 -3.26
CA GLN A 80 0.74 -5.57 -3.18
C GLN A 80 -0.25 -5.18 -4.28
N ARG A 81 -0.10 -5.72 -5.49
CA ARG A 81 -1.05 -5.52 -6.60
C ARG A 81 -2.41 -6.12 -6.28
N VAL A 82 -2.44 -7.39 -5.84
CA VAL A 82 -3.68 -8.10 -5.48
C VAL A 82 -4.39 -7.39 -4.32
N LEU A 83 -3.62 -6.92 -3.33
CA LEU A 83 -4.14 -6.18 -2.18
C LEU A 83 -4.66 -4.78 -2.52
N GLY A 84 -4.30 -4.21 -3.68
CA GLY A 84 -4.54 -2.79 -3.98
C GLY A 84 -3.67 -1.85 -3.15
N ASP A 85 -2.59 -2.35 -2.54
CA ASP A 85 -1.76 -1.56 -1.63
C ASP A 85 -0.78 -0.65 -2.39
N ARG A 86 -1.10 0.65 -2.41
CA ARG A 86 -0.27 1.70 -3.04
C ARG A 86 0.76 2.33 -2.10
N ARG A 87 0.92 1.86 -0.85
CA ARG A 87 1.83 2.47 0.15
C ARG A 87 3.27 2.63 -0.33
N ARG A 88 3.77 1.72 -1.19
CA ARG A 88 5.11 1.83 -1.80
C ARG A 88 5.24 3.08 -2.69
N ARG A 89 4.21 3.42 -3.48
CA ARG A 89 4.24 4.55 -4.42
C ARG A 89 4.05 5.89 -3.71
N MET A 90 3.20 5.92 -2.68
CA MET A 90 2.88 7.17 -1.98
C MET A 90 4.01 7.68 -1.09
N ARG A 91 4.78 6.79 -0.44
CA ARG A 91 5.91 7.20 0.41
C ARG A 91 7.02 7.91 -0.37
N LEU A 92 7.33 7.47 -1.59
CA LEU A 92 8.32 8.13 -2.45
C LEU A 92 7.87 9.53 -2.87
N ALA A 93 6.58 9.70 -3.19
CA ALA A 93 6.01 11.00 -3.55
C ALA A 93 5.97 12.01 -2.39
N LEU A 94 5.83 11.53 -1.14
CA LEU A 94 5.87 12.39 0.05
C LEU A 94 7.30 12.83 0.39
N SER A 95 8.28 11.95 0.27
CA SER A 95 9.70 12.28 0.49
C SER A 95 10.24 13.27 -0.55
N ALA A 96 9.78 13.19 -1.80
CA ALA A 96 10.15 14.14 -2.85
C ALA A 96 9.69 15.58 -2.57
N ARG A 97 8.55 15.77 -1.87
CA ARG A 97 8.04 17.11 -1.52
C ARG A 97 8.72 17.75 -0.31
N LYS A 98 9.35 16.98 0.57
CA LYS A 98 10.08 17.52 1.73
C LYS A 98 11.44 18.08 1.34
N ALA A 99 12.09 17.52 0.31
CA ALA A 99 13.42 17.94 -0.13
C ALA A 99 13.47 19.31 -0.83
N SER A 100 12.33 19.87 -1.24
CA SER A 100 12.28 21.18 -1.93
C SER A 100 12.03 22.38 -1.01
N ASN A 101 11.83 22.18 0.31
CA ASN A 101 11.64 23.29 1.26
C ASN A 101 12.86 23.51 2.19
N ASP A 102 13.98 22.81 1.95
CA ASP A 102 15.22 22.94 2.72
C ASP A 102 16.33 23.57 1.86
N ALA A 103 16.01 24.70 1.23
CA ALA A 103 17.01 25.57 0.62
C ALA A 103 17.65 26.45 1.72
N PRO A 104 18.96 26.72 1.65
CA PRO A 104 19.75 27.23 2.75
C PRO A 104 19.29 28.64 3.14
N ARG A 105 19.08 28.88 4.44
CA ARG A 105 19.11 30.25 4.98
C ARG A 105 20.45 30.85 4.57
N VAL A 106 20.37 31.82 3.66
CA VAL A 106 21.48 32.68 3.22
C VAL A 106 22.32 33.18 4.41
N PRO A 107 23.64 33.35 4.22
CA PRO A 107 24.53 33.82 5.27
C PRO A 107 24.19 35.27 5.61
N VAL A 108 23.98 35.57 6.91
CA VAL A 108 23.89 36.94 7.41
C VAL A 108 25.29 37.54 7.43
N ALA A 109 25.74 38.00 6.27
CA ALA A 109 26.84 38.96 6.20
C ALA A 109 26.30 40.37 6.46
N ALA A 110 27.14 41.15 7.14
CA ALA A 110 27.06 42.59 7.40
C ALA A 110 26.32 43.01 8.69
N THR A 111 27.08 43.51 9.67
CA THR A 111 27.18 44.97 9.87
C THR A 111 28.23 45.33 10.94
N ARG A 112 29.28 46.02 10.47
CA ARG A 112 30.08 47.12 11.07
C ARG A 112 30.34 47.19 12.58
N ALA A 113 31.62 47.31 12.93
CA ALA A 113 32.19 48.26 13.89
C ALA A 113 33.72 48.31 13.66
N VAL A 114 34.29 49.28 12.93
CA VAL A 114 34.75 50.58 13.45
C VAL A 114 34.69 50.70 14.96
N THR A 115 35.84 50.61 15.64
CA THR A 115 36.26 51.55 16.69
C THR A 115 37.78 51.46 16.85
N ARG A 116 38.35 52.64 17.04
CA ARG A 116 39.75 53.03 17.16
C ARG A 116 40.40 52.58 18.46
#